data_AF-A0A0R3PR68-F1
#
_entry.id   AF-A0A0R3PR68-F1
#
_cell.length_a   1.000
_cell.length_b   1.000
_cell.length_c   1.000
_cell.angle_alpha   90.00
_cell.angle_beta   90.00
_cell.angle_gamma   90.00
#
_symmetry.space_group_name_H-M   'P 1'
#
loop_
_entity.id
_entity.type
_entity.pdbx_description
1 polymer ?
#
loop_
_entity_poly.entity_id
_entity_poly.type
_entity_poly.pdbx_seq_one_letter_code
_entity_poly.pdbx_strand_id
1 'polypeptide(L)'
;MCHGHLKIDFDTQRNNCFYIGGPNGSGKSALFASMNIGLGGRGNSNDRGNSVKTYIKDGRSKARIRLVLTNRGLSSHPDYGKFVVVERTITTSCSTYVLKSIVGTDGNETEVVVSKKKADLDQLLMRYGIQINNPIFWMTQDRSRHFLHQMKPERLFQVIIYMYRFGESVPKILEVLEANADKFEYSPRGPIGLSDYIAVILFICSSYFVRIALLFIKVVSNLAFFVYFKKTSGLSGGERSFTTACFIMALWEIMEAPFRCMDEFDVFMDMINRRVVMDLLVKLATEQYSHNQFIFFTPQGIKELGEREQVQVFEMPKVRQ
;
A
#
# COMPACT_ATOMS: atom_id res chain seq x y z
N MET A 1 11.08 -18.91 3.24
CA MET A 1 11.50 -17.67 2.54
C MET A 1 12.91 -17.78 1.96
N CYS A 2 13.27 -16.88 1.07
CA CYS A 2 14.52 -16.94 0.29
C CYS A 2 15.75 -16.35 1.02
N HIS A 3 15.57 -15.37 1.91
CA HIS A 3 16.68 -14.69 2.57
C HIS A 3 17.11 -15.38 3.88
N GLY A 4 18.42 -15.54 4.07
CA GLY A 4 18.98 -15.96 5.37
C GLY A 4 19.10 -14.78 6.34
N HIS A 5 19.52 -13.63 5.82
CA HIS A 5 19.54 -12.34 6.51
C HIS A 5 19.24 -11.25 5.46
N LEU A 6 18.27 -10.40 5.74
CA LEU A 6 17.92 -9.25 4.92
C LEU A 6 17.58 -8.10 5.86
N LYS A 7 18.21 -6.94 5.64
CA LYS A 7 17.94 -5.70 6.35
C LYS A 7 17.68 -4.63 5.30
N ILE A 8 16.64 -3.84 5.51
CA ILE A 8 16.35 -2.64 4.72
C ILE A 8 16.13 -1.51 5.70
N ASP A 9 16.88 -0.44 5.51
CA ASP A 9 16.81 0.77 6.31
C ASP A 9 16.20 1.87 5.45
N PHE A 10 14.95 2.22 5.76
CA PHE A 10 14.24 3.32 5.13
C PHE A 10 14.76 4.64 5.74
N ASP A 11 15.38 5.51 4.93
CA ASP A 11 15.75 6.85 5.36
C ASP A 11 14.50 7.74 5.35
N THR A 12 13.74 7.66 6.44
CA THR A 12 12.50 8.43 6.63
C THR A 12 12.73 9.90 6.98
N GLN A 13 13.98 10.35 7.12
CA GLN A 13 14.28 11.77 7.35
C GLN A 13 14.29 12.55 6.04
N ARG A 14 14.80 11.92 4.97
CA ARG A 14 14.92 12.55 3.65
C ARG A 14 13.86 12.07 2.67
N ASN A 15 13.35 10.87 2.85
CA ASN A 15 12.48 10.21 1.89
C ASN A 15 11.18 9.77 2.53
N ASN A 16 10.10 9.83 1.75
CA ASN A 16 8.82 9.25 2.12
C ASN A 16 8.31 8.25 1.08
N CYS A 17 8.92 8.21 -0.11
CA CYS A 17 8.61 7.26 -1.16
C CYS A 17 9.74 6.23 -1.33
N PHE A 18 9.43 4.95 -1.16
CA PHE A 18 10.42 3.87 -1.16
C PHE A 18 10.07 2.86 -2.26
N TYR A 19 10.97 2.70 -3.23
CA TYR A 19 10.84 1.67 -4.26
C TYR A 19 11.80 0.52 -3.96
N ILE A 20 11.25 -0.68 -3.80
CA ILE A 20 12.02 -1.92 -3.71
C ILE A 20 11.81 -2.69 -5.00
N GLY A 21 12.89 -2.92 -5.73
CA GLY A 21 12.81 -3.62 -7.00
C GLY A 21 13.95 -4.58 -7.20
N GLY A 22 13.93 -5.23 -8.35
CA GLY A 22 14.86 -6.30 -8.67
C GLY A 22 14.17 -7.45 -9.39
N PRO A 23 14.94 -8.31 -10.05
CA PRO A 23 14.42 -9.32 -10.96
C PRO A 23 13.52 -10.35 -10.27
N ASN A 24 12.73 -11.09 -11.05
CA ASN A 24 11.94 -12.21 -10.55
C ASN A 24 12.84 -13.20 -9.80
N GLY A 25 12.38 -13.63 -8.62
CA GLY A 25 13.15 -14.48 -7.70
C GLY A 25 14.10 -13.75 -6.73
N SER A 26 14.17 -12.41 -6.76
CA SER A 26 14.97 -11.64 -5.78
C SER A 26 14.36 -11.61 -4.38
N GLY A 27 13.09 -11.99 -4.21
CA GLY A 27 12.44 -12.02 -2.90
C GLY A 27 11.69 -10.75 -2.48
N LYS A 28 11.34 -9.87 -3.41
CA LYS A 28 10.51 -8.67 -3.17
C LYS A 28 9.19 -8.99 -2.45
N SER A 29 8.34 -9.81 -3.06
CA SER A 29 7.08 -10.24 -2.44
C SER A 29 7.30 -11.06 -1.17
N ALA A 30 8.50 -11.64 -1.00
CA ALA A 30 8.87 -12.28 0.26
C ALA A 30 9.05 -11.21 1.35
N LEU A 31 9.83 -10.16 1.10
CA LEU A 31 9.94 -9.03 1.99
C LEU A 31 8.57 -8.38 2.28
N PHE A 32 7.75 -8.14 1.26
CA PHE A 32 6.38 -7.64 1.41
C PHE A 32 5.57 -8.52 2.37
N ALA A 33 5.46 -9.82 2.09
CA ALA A 33 4.72 -10.74 2.96
C ALA A 33 5.31 -10.83 4.38
N SER A 34 6.64 -10.68 4.54
CA SER A 34 7.29 -10.67 5.85
C SER A 34 6.87 -9.47 6.70
N MET A 35 6.69 -8.30 6.09
CA MET A 35 6.13 -7.12 6.77
C MET A 35 4.69 -7.37 7.21
N ASN A 36 3.84 -7.91 6.32
CA ASN A 36 2.44 -8.24 6.66
C ASN A 36 2.33 -9.18 7.86
N ILE A 37 3.03 -10.33 7.82
CA ILE A 37 2.99 -11.31 8.91
C ILE A 37 3.74 -10.79 10.15
N GLY A 38 4.76 -9.95 10.00
CA GLY A 38 5.42 -9.27 11.12
C GLY A 38 4.46 -8.34 11.87
N LEU A 39 3.53 -7.70 11.17
CA LEU A 39 2.48 -6.83 11.72
C LEU A 39 1.20 -7.59 12.07
N GLY A 40 1.25 -8.88 12.42
CA GLY A 40 0.06 -9.61 12.85
C GLY A 40 -0.70 -10.35 11.75
N GLY A 41 -0.24 -10.30 10.51
CA GLY A 41 -0.86 -10.97 9.38
C GLY A 41 -0.91 -12.49 9.51
N ARG A 42 -1.94 -13.08 8.89
CA ARG A 42 -2.12 -14.53 8.82
C ARG A 42 -1.27 -15.10 7.69
N GLY A 43 -0.89 -16.37 7.81
CA GLY A 43 -0.03 -17.03 6.81
C GLY A 43 -0.64 -17.06 5.41
N ASN A 44 -1.97 -17.17 5.33
CA ASN A 44 -2.75 -17.20 4.10
C ASN A 44 -3.09 -15.81 3.52
N SER A 45 -2.69 -14.72 4.16
CA SER A 45 -3.05 -13.36 3.72
C SER A 45 -2.26 -12.85 2.51
N ASN A 46 -1.15 -13.51 2.15
CA ASN A 46 -0.18 -13.07 1.13
C ASN A 46 0.10 -14.14 0.07
N ASP A 47 -0.87 -15.01 -0.21
CA ASP A 47 -0.88 -15.88 -1.40
C ASP A 47 0.27 -16.90 -1.46
N ARG A 48 0.92 -17.19 -0.33
CA ARG A 48 2.16 -18.00 -0.22
C ARG A 48 2.06 -19.22 0.70
N GLY A 49 0.85 -19.59 1.11
CA GLY A 49 0.59 -20.83 1.85
C GLY A 49 -0.39 -20.69 3.00
N ASN A 50 -0.76 -21.81 3.62
CA ASN A 50 -1.85 -21.85 4.62
C ASN A 50 -1.40 -21.49 6.04
N SER A 51 -0.10 -21.38 6.32
CA SER A 51 0.43 -21.18 7.67
C SER A 51 1.72 -20.39 7.65
N VAL A 52 1.98 -19.64 8.72
CA VAL A 52 3.19 -18.82 8.85
C VAL A 52 4.49 -19.63 8.86
N LYS A 53 4.43 -20.94 9.16
CA LYS A 53 5.59 -21.83 9.08
C LYS A 53 6.16 -21.96 7.67
N THR A 54 5.35 -21.77 6.62
CA THR A 54 5.81 -21.82 5.22
C THR A 54 6.75 -20.65 4.87
N TYR A 55 6.80 -19.63 5.73
CA TYR A 55 7.71 -18.50 5.58
C TYR A 55 9.09 -18.77 6.20
N ILE A 56 9.31 -19.90 6.87
CA ILE A 56 10.67 -20.30 7.28
C ILE A 56 11.50 -20.62 6.02
N LYS A 57 12.78 -20.25 5.99
CA LYS A 57 13.67 -20.59 4.87
C LYS A 57 13.88 -22.10 4.80
N ASP A 58 13.89 -22.66 3.60
CA ASP A 58 14.12 -24.09 3.39
C ASP A 58 15.45 -24.52 4.03
N GLY A 59 15.44 -25.68 4.67
CA GLY A 59 16.58 -26.17 5.46
C GLY A 59 16.79 -25.44 6.80
N ARG A 60 15.91 -24.52 7.20
CA ARG A 60 15.95 -23.84 8.52
C ARG A 60 14.72 -24.21 9.36
N SER A 61 14.87 -24.10 10.67
CA SER A 61 13.81 -24.40 11.65
C SER A 61 13.21 -23.14 12.29
N LYS A 62 13.78 -21.97 12.01
CA LYS A 62 13.41 -20.70 12.62
C LYS A 62 13.53 -19.55 11.63
N ALA A 63 12.59 -18.61 11.69
CA ALA A 63 12.65 -17.31 11.04
C ALA A 63 12.37 -16.22 12.08
N ARG A 64 13.02 -15.06 11.92
CA ARG A 64 12.80 -13.88 12.76
C ARG A 64 12.53 -12.69 11.86
N ILE A 65 11.45 -11.98 12.15
CA ILE A 65 11.04 -10.75 11.48
C ILE A 65 11.11 -9.65 12.53
N ARG A 66 11.80 -8.55 12.23
CA ARG A 66 11.93 -7.41 13.11
C ARG A 66 11.55 -6.16 12.32
N LEU A 67 10.51 -5.47 12.77
CA LEU A 67 10.03 -4.21 12.19
C LEU A 67 10.23 -3.11 13.22
N VAL A 68 10.73 -1.96 12.79
CA VAL A 68 10.91 -0.78 13.65
C VAL A 68 9.97 0.29 13.14
N LEU A 69 9.05 0.73 13.99
CA LEU A 69 8.04 1.74 13.70
C LEU A 69 8.34 3.01 14.49
N THR A 70 8.20 4.17 13.87
CA THR A 70 8.30 5.45 14.56
C THR A 70 7.08 5.67 15.45
N ASN A 71 7.30 6.02 16.71
CA ASN A 71 6.25 6.32 17.69
C ASN A 71 6.17 7.82 17.94
N ARG A 72 5.55 8.56 17.02
CA ARG A 72 5.40 10.02 17.09
C ARG A 72 4.01 10.44 16.63
N GLY A 73 3.66 11.70 16.87
CA GLY A 73 2.37 12.27 16.49
C GLY A 73 1.24 11.93 17.47
N LEU A 74 0.02 12.31 17.09
CA LEU A 74 -1.19 12.19 17.93
C LEU A 74 -1.50 10.74 18.35
N SER A 75 -1.20 9.78 17.48
CA SER A 75 -1.42 8.36 17.72
C SER A 75 -0.27 7.67 18.46
N SER A 76 0.73 8.42 18.93
CA SER A 76 1.84 7.83 19.70
C SER A 76 1.32 7.07 20.92
N HIS A 77 2.02 5.98 21.26
CA HIS A 77 1.71 5.11 22.38
C HIS A 77 2.62 5.48 23.56
N PRO A 78 2.06 5.81 24.74
CA PRO A 78 2.82 6.37 25.86
C PRO A 78 3.87 5.40 26.44
N ASP A 79 3.60 4.09 26.42
CA ASP A 79 4.52 3.07 26.95
C ASP A 79 5.78 2.84 26.11
N TYR A 80 5.91 3.51 24.95
CA TYR A 80 7.04 3.36 24.05
C TYR A 80 7.78 4.68 23.87
N GLY A 81 9.10 4.59 23.67
CA GLY A 81 9.98 5.72 23.38
C GLY A 81 9.81 6.22 21.94
N LYS A 82 10.91 6.67 21.32
CA LYS A 82 10.87 7.18 19.93
C LYS A 82 10.45 6.11 18.90
N PHE A 83 10.73 4.84 19.18
CA PHE A 83 10.46 3.74 18.27
C PHE A 83 9.86 2.54 18.98
N VAL A 84 8.96 1.85 18.27
CA VAL A 84 8.43 0.54 18.64
C VAL A 84 9.07 -0.52 17.77
N VAL A 85 9.56 -1.59 18.39
CA VAL A 85 10.04 -2.77 17.68
C VAL A 85 8.99 -3.86 17.79
N VAL A 86 8.51 -4.34 16.65
CA VAL A 86 7.69 -5.54 16.55
C VAL A 86 8.58 -6.68 16.08
N GLU A 87 8.86 -7.62 16.98
CA GLU A 87 9.65 -8.81 16.67
C GLU A 87 8.74 -10.04 16.65
N ARG A 88 8.66 -10.72 15.50
CA ARG A 88 7.99 -12.02 15.36
C ARG A 88 9.03 -13.11 15.20
N THR A 89 8.97 -14.13 16.05
CA THR A 89 9.76 -15.36 15.90
C THR A 89 8.83 -16.50 15.47
N ILE A 90 9.17 -17.16 14.37
CA ILE A 90 8.41 -18.29 13.83
C ILE A 90 9.33 -19.51 13.84
N THR A 91 8.88 -20.61 14.44
CA THR A 91 9.52 -21.92 14.40
C THR A 91 8.58 -22.93 13.74
N THR A 92 9.04 -24.18 13.59
CA THR A 92 8.22 -25.26 13.05
C THR A 92 6.97 -25.58 13.90
N SER A 93 6.98 -25.24 15.20
CA SER A 93 5.91 -25.55 16.14
C SER A 93 5.22 -24.32 16.73
N CYS A 94 5.87 -23.15 16.77
CA CYS A 94 5.34 -21.97 17.44
C CYS A 94 5.55 -20.67 16.66
N SER A 95 4.75 -19.67 16.97
CA SER A 95 4.90 -18.30 16.47
C SER A 95 4.63 -17.33 17.61
N THR A 96 5.63 -16.54 17.98
CA THR A 96 5.56 -15.61 19.12
C THR A 96 5.86 -14.19 18.69
N TYR A 97 5.32 -13.23 19.43
CA TYR A 97 5.58 -11.81 19.28
C TYR A 97 6.27 -11.26 20.52
N VAL A 98 7.16 -10.30 20.31
CA VAL A 98 7.76 -9.47 21.34
C VAL A 98 7.68 -8.03 20.86
N LEU A 99 7.01 -7.18 21.64
CA LEU A 99 6.96 -5.74 21.45
C LEU A 99 8.01 -5.12 22.35
N LYS A 100 8.85 -4.26 21.78
CA LYS A 100 9.91 -3.56 22.51
C LYS A 100 9.86 -2.07 22.21
N SER A 101 10.39 -1.29 23.13
CA SER A 101 10.63 0.13 22.98
C SER A 101 12.13 0.35 22.78
N ILE A 102 12.51 1.23 21.86
CA ILE A 102 13.88 1.74 21.80
C ILE A 102 13.93 3.02 22.64
N VAL A 103 14.75 2.98 23.70
CA VAL A 103 14.93 4.07 24.67
C VAL A 103 16.40 4.46 24.77
N GLY A 104 16.66 5.72 25.09
CA GLY A 104 18.01 6.28 25.18
C GLY A 104 18.19 7.48 24.27
N THR A 105 19.39 8.07 24.33
CA THR A 105 19.83 9.14 23.45
C THR A 105 20.60 8.58 22.26
N ASP A 106 20.65 9.34 21.17
CA ASP A 106 21.29 8.93 19.92
C ASP A 106 22.76 8.51 20.21
N GLY A 107 23.07 7.22 19.97
CA GLY A 107 24.38 6.62 20.28
C GLY A 107 24.42 5.69 21.51
N ASN A 108 23.43 5.74 22.40
CA ASN A 108 23.28 4.88 23.60
C ASN A 108 21.86 4.28 23.70
N GLU A 109 21.32 3.84 22.57
CA GLU A 109 19.98 3.27 22.50
C GLU A 109 19.95 1.82 23.04
N THR A 110 18.91 1.49 23.79
CA THR A 110 18.66 0.14 24.31
C THR A 110 17.23 -0.31 23.98
N GLU A 111 17.08 -1.62 23.75
CA GLU A 111 15.75 -2.23 23.55
C GLU A 111 15.20 -2.74 24.88
N VAL A 112 14.03 -2.25 25.27
CA VAL A 112 13.30 -2.70 26.47
C VAL A 112 12.03 -3.43 26.04
N VAL A 113 11.83 -4.66 26.53
CA VAL A 113 10.61 -5.43 26.24
C VAL A 113 9.42 -4.79 26.96
N VAL A 114 8.38 -4.47 26.20
CA VAL A 114 7.13 -3.88 26.71
C VAL A 114 6.05 -4.96 26.82
N SER A 115 5.88 -5.80 25.80
CA SER A 115 4.88 -6.88 25.83
C SER A 115 5.29 -8.10 25.00
N LYS A 116 4.64 -9.23 25.28
CA LYS A 116 4.71 -10.47 24.47
C LYS A 116 3.33 -10.94 23.98
N LYS A 117 2.26 -10.20 24.29
CA LYS A 117 0.88 -10.59 23.96
C LYS A 117 0.53 -10.16 22.54
N LYS A 118 -0.14 -11.05 21.80
CA LYS A 118 -0.64 -10.73 20.46
C LYS A 118 -1.73 -9.66 20.48
N ALA A 119 -2.58 -9.66 21.52
CA ALA A 119 -3.64 -8.67 21.70
C ALA A 119 -3.09 -7.24 21.79
N ASP A 120 -1.97 -7.06 22.48
CA ASP A 120 -1.32 -5.74 22.60
C ASP A 120 -0.76 -5.27 21.24
N LEU A 121 -0.28 -6.19 20.40
CA LEU A 121 0.06 -5.86 19.01
C LEU A 121 -1.19 -5.43 18.23
N ASP A 122 -2.32 -6.11 18.37
CA ASP A 122 -3.57 -5.72 17.70
C ASP A 122 -4.03 -4.32 18.12
N GLN A 123 -3.93 -3.99 19.42
CA GLN A 123 -4.23 -2.66 19.94
C GLN A 123 -3.27 -1.60 19.42
N LEU A 124 -1.97 -1.90 19.34
CA LEU A 124 -0.97 -0.99 18.78
C LEU A 124 -1.25 -0.69 17.31
N LEU A 125 -1.54 -1.71 16.50
CA LEU A 125 -1.86 -1.55 15.07
C LEU A 125 -3.15 -0.75 14.89
N MET A 126 -4.17 -1.00 15.72
CA MET A 126 -5.41 -0.22 15.73
C MET A 126 -5.12 1.25 16.05
N ARG A 127 -4.31 1.51 17.07
CA ARG A 127 -3.92 2.87 17.47
C ARG A 127 -3.18 3.60 16.33
N TYR A 128 -2.29 2.90 15.63
CA TYR A 128 -1.53 3.47 14.52
C TYR A 128 -2.31 3.50 13.19
N GLY A 129 -3.53 2.96 13.14
CA GLY A 129 -4.30 2.88 11.89
C GLY A 129 -3.71 1.91 10.85
N ILE A 130 -2.94 0.91 11.27
CA ILE A 130 -2.33 -0.07 10.37
C ILE A 130 -3.33 -1.18 10.05
N GLN A 131 -3.79 -1.23 8.79
CA GLN A 131 -4.86 -2.13 8.35
C GLN A 131 -4.40 -3.18 7.32
N ILE A 132 -3.51 -4.09 7.71
CA ILE A 132 -2.89 -5.09 6.80
C ILE A 132 -3.86 -6.07 6.10
N ASN A 133 -5.10 -6.17 6.57
CA ASN A 133 -6.15 -6.99 5.96
C ASN A 133 -7.02 -6.21 4.97
N ASN A 134 -6.94 -4.86 4.99
CA ASN A 134 -7.64 -4.02 4.04
C ASN A 134 -6.89 -4.08 2.69
N PRO A 135 -7.53 -4.53 1.59
CA PRO A 135 -6.88 -4.63 0.29
C PRO A 135 -6.39 -3.28 -0.25
N ILE A 136 -7.00 -2.17 0.17
CA ILE A 136 -6.62 -0.81 -0.26
C ILE A 136 -5.36 -0.35 0.47
N PHE A 137 -5.19 -0.74 1.74
CA PHE A 137 -3.98 -0.47 2.51
C PHE A 137 -2.83 -1.40 2.11
N TRP A 138 -3.14 -2.69 1.95
CA TRP A 138 -2.18 -3.76 1.67
C TRP A 138 -2.51 -4.46 0.35
N MET A 139 -1.99 -3.91 -0.74
CA MET A 139 -2.28 -4.40 -2.09
C MET A 139 -1.25 -5.45 -2.52
N THR A 140 -1.60 -6.74 -2.39
CA THR A 140 -0.77 -7.84 -2.91
C THR A 140 -0.90 -7.93 -4.43
N GLN A 141 0.06 -8.60 -5.07
CA GLN A 141 -0.01 -8.89 -6.50
C GLN A 141 -1.31 -9.65 -6.88
N ASP A 142 -1.78 -10.58 -6.06
CA ASP A 142 -3.00 -11.33 -6.39
C ASP A 142 -4.28 -10.51 -6.13
N ARG A 143 -4.28 -9.72 -5.06
CA ARG A 143 -5.38 -8.78 -4.77
C ARG A 143 -5.57 -7.83 -5.94
N SER A 144 -4.50 -7.28 -6.52
CA SER A 144 -4.62 -6.33 -7.63
C SER A 144 -5.33 -6.93 -8.86
N ARG A 145 -5.11 -8.21 -9.18
CA ARG A 145 -5.76 -8.90 -10.32
C ARG A 145 -7.27 -8.99 -10.18
N HIS A 146 -7.74 -9.21 -8.96
CA HIS A 146 -9.15 -9.45 -8.65
C HIS A 146 -9.84 -8.21 -8.09
N PHE A 147 -9.10 -7.16 -7.75
CA PHE A 147 -9.61 -5.97 -7.05
C PHE A 147 -10.83 -5.35 -7.74
N LEU A 148 -10.69 -5.01 -9.03
CA LEU A 148 -11.79 -4.41 -9.80
C LEU A 148 -13.01 -5.33 -9.94
N HIS A 149 -12.79 -6.65 -10.01
CA HIS A 149 -13.89 -7.63 -10.07
C HIS A 149 -14.63 -7.77 -8.73
N GLN A 150 -13.92 -7.56 -7.62
CA GLN A 150 -14.48 -7.66 -6.27
C GLN A 150 -15.15 -6.36 -5.80
N MET A 151 -14.74 -5.21 -6.35
CA MET A 151 -15.29 -3.89 -6.03
C MET A 151 -16.63 -3.62 -6.71
N LYS A 152 -17.61 -4.50 -6.44
CA LYS A 152 -19.02 -4.30 -6.77
C LYS A 152 -19.59 -3.10 -5.99
N PRO A 153 -20.67 -2.47 -6.46
CA PRO A 153 -21.21 -1.24 -5.86
C PRO A 153 -21.47 -1.35 -4.36
N GLU A 154 -21.95 -2.52 -3.90
CA GLU A 154 -22.25 -2.77 -2.49
C GLU A 154 -20.96 -2.85 -1.65
N ARG A 155 -19.92 -3.50 -2.18
CA ARG A 155 -18.61 -3.59 -1.52
C ARG A 155 -17.92 -2.23 -1.50
N LEU A 156 -17.99 -1.49 -2.59
CA LEU A 156 -17.46 -0.15 -2.71
C LEU A 156 -18.13 0.80 -1.71
N PHE A 157 -19.46 0.76 -1.61
CA PHE A 157 -20.20 1.51 -0.60
C PHE A 157 -19.76 1.16 0.83
N GLN A 158 -19.63 -0.14 1.15
CA GLN A 158 -19.17 -0.58 2.47
C GLN A 158 -17.75 -0.08 2.79
N VAL A 159 -16.84 -0.16 1.81
CA VAL A 159 -15.46 0.34 1.93
C VAL A 159 -15.47 1.85 2.20
N ILE A 160 -16.21 2.61 1.39
CA ILE A 160 -16.30 4.05 1.51
C ILE A 160 -16.89 4.45 2.86
N ILE A 161 -17.99 3.84 3.31
CA ILE A 161 -18.59 4.11 4.62
C ILE A 161 -17.66 3.71 5.76
N TYR A 162 -16.95 2.59 5.64
CA TYR A 162 -15.96 2.17 6.63
C TYR A 162 -14.83 3.19 6.73
N MET A 163 -14.35 3.73 5.61
CA MET A 163 -13.35 4.81 5.58
C MET A 163 -13.88 6.11 6.19
N TYR A 164 -15.12 6.51 5.88
CA TYR A 164 -15.77 7.69 6.48
C TYR A 164 -16.01 7.58 7.98
N ARG A 165 -16.17 6.36 8.53
CA ARG A 165 -16.35 6.15 9.97
C ARG A 165 -15.09 6.46 10.79
N PHE A 166 -13.94 6.62 10.13
CA PHE A 166 -12.64 6.91 10.75
C PHE A 166 -12.07 8.31 10.44
N GLY A 167 -12.76 9.16 9.65
CA GLY A 167 -12.28 10.52 9.37
C GLY A 167 -13.37 11.48 8.87
N GLU A 168 -13.40 12.69 9.44
CA GLU A 168 -14.13 13.81 8.85
C GLU A 168 -13.49 14.25 7.52
N SER A 169 -14.32 14.78 6.61
CA SER A 169 -13.99 15.68 5.48
C SER A 169 -14.10 15.14 4.03
N VAL A 170 -15.33 14.82 3.60
CA VAL A 170 -15.74 14.82 2.16
C VAL A 170 -15.25 16.05 1.37
N PRO A 171 -15.24 17.28 1.93
CA PRO A 171 -14.86 18.49 1.18
C PRO A 171 -13.39 18.54 0.76
N LYS A 172 -12.49 17.80 1.41
CA LYS A 172 -11.05 17.82 1.08
C LYS A 172 -10.70 16.90 -0.10
N ILE A 173 -11.55 15.90 -0.33
CA ILE A 173 -11.42 14.91 -1.40
C ILE A 173 -11.76 15.55 -2.76
N LEU A 174 -12.82 16.35 -2.79
CA LEU A 174 -13.24 17.06 -4.00
C LEU A 174 -12.20 18.12 -4.43
N GLU A 175 -11.60 18.85 -3.47
CA GLU A 175 -10.60 19.90 -3.71
C GLU A 175 -9.33 19.35 -4.38
N VAL A 176 -8.90 18.16 -3.95
CA VAL A 176 -7.70 17.49 -4.45
C VAL A 176 -7.89 16.91 -5.86
N LEU A 177 -9.07 16.37 -6.15
CA LEU A 177 -9.41 15.81 -7.45
C LEU A 177 -9.54 16.90 -8.52
N GLU A 178 -10.12 18.06 -8.14
CA GLU A 178 -10.19 19.25 -9.00
C GLU A 178 -8.80 19.83 -9.31
N ALA A 179 -7.88 19.87 -8.34
CA ALA A 179 -6.53 20.43 -8.53
C ALA A 179 -5.59 19.60 -9.41
N ASN A 180 -5.92 18.33 -9.69
CA ASN A 180 -5.06 17.41 -10.44
C ASN A 180 -5.62 17.00 -11.82
N ALA A 181 -6.81 17.49 -12.21
CA ALA A 181 -7.51 17.10 -13.44
C ALA A 181 -6.66 17.28 -14.72
N ASP A 182 -5.89 18.36 -14.82
CA ASP A 182 -5.10 18.72 -16.00
C ASP A 182 -3.84 17.84 -16.18
N LYS A 183 -3.38 17.16 -15.13
CA LYS A 183 -2.15 16.34 -15.16
C LYS A 183 -2.33 14.98 -15.85
N PHE A 184 -3.58 14.59 -16.15
CA PHE A 184 -3.95 13.30 -16.74
C PHE A 184 -4.23 13.35 -18.25
N GLU A 185 -3.96 14.49 -18.91
CA GLU A 185 -4.24 14.74 -20.33
C GLU A 185 -3.32 13.99 -21.32
N TYR A 186 -2.45 13.08 -20.87
CA TYR A 186 -1.53 12.36 -21.75
C TYR A 186 -1.99 10.93 -22.07
N SER A 187 -2.43 10.67 -23.31
CA SER A 187 -2.46 9.32 -23.90
C SER A 187 -2.38 9.34 -25.44
N PRO A 188 -1.42 8.61 -26.05
CA PRO A 188 -1.38 8.40 -27.49
C PRO A 188 -2.12 7.12 -27.93
N ARG A 189 -3.14 7.34 -28.79
CA ARG A 189 -3.70 6.44 -29.85
C ARG A 189 -4.76 5.37 -29.49
N GLY A 190 -6.04 5.74 -29.67
CA GLY A 190 -7.13 4.96 -30.31
C GLY A 190 -7.92 3.93 -29.47
N PRO A 191 -9.07 3.45 -30.00
CA PRO A 191 -10.39 4.03 -29.86
C PRO A 191 -10.97 3.83 -28.45
N ILE A 192 -10.37 4.48 -27.47
CA ILE A 192 -11.10 4.99 -26.31
C ILE A 192 -10.85 6.48 -26.40
N GLY A 193 -11.89 7.26 -26.67
CA GLY A 193 -11.73 8.68 -26.90
C GLY A 193 -11.19 9.34 -25.64
N LEU A 194 -10.34 10.36 -25.80
CA LEU A 194 -9.93 11.25 -24.70
C LEU A 194 -11.16 11.75 -23.89
N SER A 195 -12.32 11.85 -24.55
CA SER A 195 -13.64 12.13 -23.97
C SER A 195 -14.12 11.14 -22.91
N ASP A 196 -13.74 9.87 -22.98
CA ASP A 196 -14.20 8.83 -22.04
C ASP A 196 -13.40 8.85 -20.73
N TYR A 197 -12.11 9.18 -20.81
CA TYR A 197 -11.27 9.46 -19.63
C TYR A 197 -11.62 10.82 -19.00
N ILE A 198 -11.83 11.84 -19.84
CA ILE A 198 -12.28 13.17 -19.43
C ILE A 198 -13.67 13.11 -18.80
N ALA A 199 -14.60 12.27 -19.28
CA ALA A 199 -15.91 12.08 -18.65
C ALA A 199 -15.81 11.43 -17.26
N VAL A 200 -14.86 10.52 -17.03
CA VAL A 200 -14.62 9.91 -15.71
C VAL A 200 -14.05 10.94 -14.73
N ILE A 201 -13.10 11.76 -15.17
CA ILE A 201 -12.46 12.79 -14.35
C ILE A 201 -13.43 13.97 -14.12
N LEU A 202 -14.11 14.48 -15.15
CA LEU A 202 -15.13 15.54 -15.04
C LEU A 202 -16.35 15.11 -14.22
N PHE A 203 -16.74 13.84 -14.25
CA PHE A 203 -17.85 13.34 -13.44
C PHE A 203 -17.48 13.17 -11.96
N ILE A 204 -16.21 12.86 -11.67
CA ILE A 204 -15.64 12.92 -10.31
C ILE A 204 -15.51 14.38 -9.84
N CYS A 205 -15.23 15.31 -10.77
CA CYS A 205 -15.03 16.74 -10.49
C CYS A 205 -16.30 17.62 -10.52
N SER A 206 -17.47 17.17 -10.98
CA SER A 206 -18.63 18.07 -11.05
C SER A 206 -19.46 18.12 -9.76
N SER A 207 -19.09 19.09 -8.92
CA SER A 207 -19.98 20.02 -8.21
C SER A 207 -20.24 19.77 -6.72
N TYR A 208 -19.67 20.67 -5.91
CA TYR A 208 -19.89 20.86 -4.48
C TYR A 208 -21.33 21.24 -4.08
N PHE A 209 -21.67 20.82 -2.85
CA PHE A 209 -22.57 21.46 -1.88
C PHE A 209 -24.01 21.77 -2.32
N VAL A 210 -24.87 20.77 -2.12
CA VAL A 210 -26.17 20.78 -1.41
C VAL A 210 -26.94 19.60 -1.98
N ARG A 211 -26.70 18.40 -1.42
CA ARG A 211 -27.52 17.16 -1.50
C ARG A 211 -26.71 15.95 -1.01
N ILE A 212 -26.29 16.01 0.25
CA ILE A 212 -25.46 14.99 0.91
C ILE A 212 -26.13 13.59 0.95
N ALA A 213 -27.44 13.46 0.67
CA ALA A 213 -28.12 12.18 0.55
C ALA A 213 -28.35 11.67 -0.89
N LEU A 214 -28.46 12.55 -1.88
CA LEU A 214 -28.79 12.18 -3.28
C LEU A 214 -27.54 11.96 -4.15
N LEU A 215 -26.40 12.57 -3.80
CA LEU A 215 -25.12 12.39 -4.49
C LEU A 215 -24.45 11.04 -4.15
N PHE A 216 -24.64 10.53 -2.93
CA PHE A 216 -24.11 9.24 -2.51
C PHE A 216 -24.64 8.10 -3.41
N ILE A 217 -25.89 8.20 -3.84
CA ILE A 217 -26.52 7.27 -4.79
C ILE A 217 -25.97 7.48 -6.20
N LYS A 218 -25.71 8.72 -6.64
CA LYS A 218 -25.28 9.06 -8.02
C LYS A 218 -23.79 8.80 -8.30
N VAL A 219 -22.92 9.03 -7.31
CA VAL A 219 -21.48 8.72 -7.38
C VAL A 219 -21.23 7.23 -7.29
N VAL A 220 -21.91 6.52 -6.38
CA VAL A 220 -21.84 5.06 -6.32
C VAL A 220 -22.43 4.43 -7.57
N SER A 221 -23.52 4.97 -8.14
CA SER A 221 -24.08 4.43 -9.38
C SER A 221 -23.26 4.73 -10.63
N ASN A 222 -22.49 5.82 -10.69
CA ASN A 222 -21.66 6.14 -11.86
C ASN A 222 -20.20 5.65 -11.79
N LEU A 223 -19.62 5.55 -10.59
CA LEU A 223 -18.38 4.79 -10.37
C LEU A 223 -18.64 3.28 -10.56
N ALA A 224 -19.81 2.80 -10.12
CA ALA A 224 -20.35 1.54 -10.59
C ALA A 224 -20.51 1.53 -12.10
N PHE A 225 -21.14 2.52 -12.72
CA PHE A 225 -21.37 2.58 -14.17
C PHE A 225 -20.07 2.42 -14.97
N PHE A 226 -18.97 3.10 -14.60
CA PHE A 226 -17.70 2.98 -15.32
C PHE A 226 -16.99 1.62 -15.09
N VAL A 227 -17.01 1.10 -13.87
CA VAL A 227 -16.50 -0.26 -13.57
C VAL A 227 -17.37 -1.35 -14.22
N TYR A 228 -18.65 -1.07 -14.48
CA TYR A 228 -19.66 -2.07 -14.86
C TYR A 228 -19.99 -2.08 -16.37
N PHE A 229 -19.88 -0.94 -17.09
CA PHE A 229 -20.27 -0.87 -18.51
C PHE A 229 -19.17 -1.22 -19.53
N LYS A 230 -17.89 -1.12 -19.19
CA LYS A 230 -16.93 -2.08 -19.78
C LYS A 230 -16.99 -3.29 -18.89
N LYS A 231 -17.60 -4.39 -19.37
CA LYS A 231 -17.43 -5.73 -18.79
C LYS A 231 -15.95 -5.84 -18.44
N THR A 232 -15.55 -5.84 -17.16
CA THR A 232 -14.13 -5.88 -16.73
C THR A 232 -13.39 -7.07 -17.35
N SER A 233 -14.15 -8.07 -17.81
CA SER A 233 -13.72 -9.19 -18.65
C SER A 233 -13.13 -8.80 -20.02
N GLY A 234 -13.42 -7.61 -20.54
CA GLY A 234 -12.95 -7.11 -21.84
C GLY A 234 -11.73 -6.19 -21.77
N LEU A 235 -11.27 -5.84 -20.56
CA LEU A 235 -9.99 -5.14 -20.39
C LEU A 235 -8.83 -6.11 -20.57
N SER A 236 -7.80 -5.68 -21.29
CA SER A 236 -6.51 -6.35 -21.32
C SER A 236 -5.88 -6.38 -19.91
N GLY A 237 -4.89 -7.25 -19.70
CA GLY A 237 -4.16 -7.31 -18.43
C GLY A 237 -3.53 -5.97 -18.04
N GLY A 238 -2.96 -5.26 -19.02
CA GLY A 238 -2.33 -3.95 -18.82
C GLY A 238 -3.33 -2.85 -18.46
N GLU A 239 -4.44 -2.75 -19.20
CA GLU A 239 -5.52 -1.79 -18.88
C GLU A 239 -6.09 -2.06 -17.48
N ARG A 240 -6.29 -3.33 -17.12
CA ARG A 240 -6.79 -3.69 -15.79
C ARG A 240 -5.83 -3.25 -14.69
N SER A 241 -4.53 -3.50 -14.87
CA SER A 241 -3.50 -3.04 -13.92
C SER A 241 -3.49 -1.52 -13.81
N PHE A 242 -3.53 -0.81 -14.93
CA PHE A 242 -3.51 0.66 -14.97
C PHE A 242 -4.73 1.23 -14.24
N THR A 243 -5.92 0.79 -14.59
CA THR A 243 -7.17 1.21 -13.93
C THR A 243 -7.17 0.87 -12.45
N THR A 244 -6.63 -0.29 -12.06
CA THR A 244 -6.52 -0.69 -10.64
C THR A 244 -5.62 0.29 -9.88
N ALA A 245 -4.44 0.63 -10.43
CA ALA A 245 -3.53 1.58 -9.80
C ALA A 245 -4.17 2.96 -9.64
N CYS A 246 -4.78 3.50 -10.70
CA CYS A 246 -5.50 4.78 -10.66
C CYS A 246 -6.63 4.78 -9.63
N PHE A 247 -7.42 3.70 -9.58
CA PHE A 247 -8.52 3.61 -8.64
C PHE A 247 -8.04 3.54 -7.18
N ILE A 248 -6.96 2.80 -6.91
CA ILE A 248 -6.37 2.75 -5.56
C ILE A 248 -5.79 4.11 -5.17
N MET A 249 -5.13 4.83 -6.08
CA MET A 249 -4.63 6.18 -5.81
C MET A 249 -5.75 7.12 -5.38
N ALA A 250 -6.91 7.10 -6.06
CA ALA A 250 -8.08 7.87 -5.65
C ALA A 250 -8.62 7.44 -4.27
N LEU A 251 -8.65 6.13 -3.98
CA LEU A 251 -9.07 5.62 -2.68
C LEU A 251 -8.06 5.93 -1.56
N TRP A 252 -6.79 6.17 -1.89
CA TRP A 252 -5.81 6.60 -0.91
C TRP A 252 -6.04 8.02 -0.44
N GLU A 253 -6.58 8.90 -1.28
CA GLU A 253 -6.89 10.28 -0.88
C GLU A 253 -7.90 10.36 0.26
N ILE A 254 -8.78 9.37 0.33
CA ILE A 254 -9.87 9.29 1.32
C ILE A 254 -9.52 8.40 2.51
N MET A 255 -8.38 7.70 2.45
CA MET A 255 -7.95 6.74 3.47
C MET A 255 -6.77 7.29 4.26
N GLU A 256 -7.03 7.56 5.54
CA GLU A 256 -5.95 7.81 6.50
C GLU A 256 -5.20 6.52 6.79
N ALA A 257 -3.90 6.52 6.44
CA ALA A 257 -3.02 5.37 6.59
C ALA A 257 -1.60 5.87 6.94
N PRO A 258 -0.94 5.30 7.96
CA PRO A 258 0.42 5.72 8.34
C PRO A 258 1.44 5.46 7.23
N PHE A 259 1.21 4.41 6.44
CA PHE A 259 1.94 4.15 5.21
C PHE A 259 1.05 3.42 4.20
N ARG A 260 1.42 3.46 2.93
CA ARG A 260 0.74 2.80 1.81
C ARG A 260 1.71 1.88 1.11
N CYS A 261 1.25 0.71 0.68
CA CYS A 261 2.14 -0.25 0.02
C CYS A 261 1.45 -1.05 -1.07
N MET A 262 2.22 -1.39 -2.10
CA MET A 262 1.72 -2.08 -3.28
C MET A 262 2.77 -3.02 -3.86
N ASP A 263 2.39 -4.27 -4.11
CA ASP A 263 3.26 -5.32 -4.66
C ASP A 263 2.93 -5.62 -6.12
N GLU A 264 3.95 -5.49 -6.98
CA GLU A 264 3.93 -5.91 -8.39
C GLU A 264 2.74 -5.36 -9.20
N PHE A 265 2.38 -4.09 -8.95
CA PHE A 265 1.24 -3.42 -9.59
C PHE A 265 1.39 -3.23 -11.09
N ASP A 266 2.65 -3.13 -11.55
CA ASP A 266 3.06 -2.77 -12.89
C ASP A 266 3.40 -3.97 -13.79
N VAL A 267 3.25 -5.21 -13.29
CA VAL A 267 3.68 -6.43 -13.99
C VAL A 267 3.01 -6.62 -15.34
N PHE A 268 1.72 -6.25 -15.47
CA PHE A 268 0.98 -6.43 -16.72
C PHE A 268 0.97 -5.18 -17.59
N MET A 269 1.54 -4.07 -17.13
CA MET A 269 1.60 -2.83 -17.89
C MET A 269 2.73 -2.89 -18.92
N ASP A 270 2.50 -2.28 -20.09
CA ASP A 270 3.59 -1.94 -21.00
C ASP A 270 4.47 -0.82 -20.43
N MET A 271 5.57 -0.51 -21.12
CA MET A 271 6.55 0.49 -20.67
C MET A 271 5.96 1.90 -20.53
N ILE A 272 5.04 2.29 -21.41
CA ILE A 272 4.46 3.65 -21.43
C ILE A 272 3.55 3.81 -20.22
N ASN A 273 2.59 2.90 -20.07
CA ASN A 273 1.63 2.90 -18.96
C ASN A 273 2.33 2.76 -17.61
N ARG A 274 3.34 1.89 -17.52
CA ARG A 274 4.17 1.75 -16.32
C ARG A 274 4.82 3.07 -15.93
N ARG A 275 5.48 3.75 -16.87
CA ARG A 275 6.16 5.02 -16.60
C ARG A 275 5.18 6.07 -16.08
N VAL A 276 4.02 6.21 -16.73
CA VAL A 276 2.97 7.15 -16.31
C VAL A 276 2.51 6.87 -14.88
N VAL A 277 2.19 5.61 -14.55
CA VAL A 277 1.74 5.25 -13.20
C VAL A 277 2.84 5.47 -12.16
N MET A 278 4.09 5.14 -12.48
CA MET A 278 5.21 5.38 -11.55
C MET A 278 5.43 6.86 -11.29
N ASP A 279 5.41 7.72 -12.32
CA ASP A 279 5.53 9.16 -12.15
C ASP A 279 4.35 9.73 -11.34
N LEU A 280 3.12 9.24 -11.56
CA LEU A 280 1.95 9.63 -10.77
C LEU A 280 2.08 9.23 -9.29
N LEU A 281 2.52 8.00 -9.00
CA LEU A 281 2.73 7.52 -7.64
C LEU A 281 3.82 8.31 -6.90
N VAL A 282 4.91 8.66 -7.59
CA VAL A 282 5.96 9.52 -7.04
C VAL A 282 5.39 10.89 -6.71
N LYS A 283 4.71 11.57 -7.65
CA LYS A 283 4.09 12.88 -7.40
C LYS A 283 3.09 12.84 -6.24
N LEU A 284 2.24 11.81 -6.20
CA LEU A 284 1.29 11.58 -5.12
C LEU A 284 2.02 11.50 -3.77
N ALA A 285 3.16 10.80 -3.72
CA ALA A 285 3.94 10.66 -2.50
C ALA A 285 4.67 11.94 -2.11
N THR A 286 5.41 12.55 -3.03
CA THR A 286 6.34 13.65 -2.70
C THR A 286 5.66 15.01 -2.65
N GLU A 287 4.66 15.25 -3.50
CA GLU A 287 4.00 16.57 -3.61
C GLU A 287 2.71 16.64 -2.76
N GLN A 288 1.89 15.60 -2.80
CA GLN A 288 0.53 15.66 -2.25
C GLN A 288 0.43 15.09 -0.83
N TYR A 289 1.13 13.99 -0.55
CA TYR A 289 1.11 13.31 0.76
C TYR A 289 2.51 13.17 1.35
N SER A 290 3.25 14.28 1.43
CA SER A 290 4.63 14.34 1.93
C SER A 290 4.79 13.84 3.38
N HIS A 291 3.70 13.80 4.15
CA HIS A 291 3.68 13.27 5.52
C HIS A 291 3.35 11.77 5.61
N ASN A 292 2.95 11.12 4.52
CA ASN A 292 2.68 9.69 4.46
C ASN A 292 3.86 8.95 3.84
N GLN A 293 4.10 7.72 4.31
CA GLN A 293 5.11 6.84 3.75
C GLN A 293 4.51 5.94 2.64
N PHE A 294 5.23 5.76 1.54
CA PHE A 294 4.84 4.90 0.43
C PHE A 294 5.91 3.85 0.16
N ILE A 295 5.50 2.60 0.00
CA ILE A 295 6.42 1.47 -0.19
C ILE A 295 5.94 0.64 -1.37
N PHE A 296 6.64 0.75 -2.49
CA PHE A 296 6.30 0.11 -3.75
C PHE A 296 7.26 -1.03 -4.05
N PHE A 297 6.72 -2.17 -4.46
CA PHE A 297 7.52 -3.31 -4.91
C PHE A 297 7.28 -3.54 -6.40
N THR A 298 8.34 -3.56 -7.19
CA THR A 298 8.25 -3.74 -8.66
C THR A 298 9.35 -4.66 -9.19
N PRO A 299 9.06 -5.58 -10.12
CA PRO A 299 10.10 -6.41 -10.73
C PRO A 299 10.92 -5.70 -11.81
N GLN A 300 10.47 -4.53 -12.28
CA GLN A 300 11.05 -3.75 -13.37
C GLN A 300 11.03 -2.26 -12.97
N GLY A 301 11.30 -1.30 -13.86
CA GLY A 301 10.93 0.10 -13.58
C GLY A 301 11.89 0.94 -12.71
N ILE A 302 12.82 0.33 -11.95
CA ILE A 302 13.73 1.12 -11.08
C ILE A 302 14.61 2.08 -11.87
N LYS A 303 15.16 1.64 -13.00
CA LYS A 303 16.08 2.47 -13.79
C LYS A 303 15.35 3.64 -14.42
N GLU A 304 14.08 3.44 -14.72
CA GLU A 304 13.18 4.41 -15.35
C GLU A 304 12.76 5.54 -14.39
N LEU A 305 12.78 5.31 -13.06
CA LEU A 305 12.53 6.35 -12.06
C LEU A 305 13.61 7.44 -12.06
N GLY A 306 14.87 7.06 -12.33
CA GLY A 306 16.02 7.94 -12.20
C GLY A 306 16.20 8.45 -10.75
N GLU A 307 17.03 9.48 -10.60
CA GLU A 307 17.15 10.19 -9.32
C GLU A 307 15.96 11.15 -9.17
N ARG A 308 15.32 11.10 -7.99
CA ARG A 308 14.17 11.91 -7.61
C ARG A 308 14.32 12.30 -6.15
N GLU A 309 13.99 13.55 -5.82
CA GLU A 309 13.98 14.00 -4.43
C GLU A 309 12.93 13.23 -3.62
N GLN A 310 13.23 12.96 -2.35
CA GLN A 310 12.35 12.24 -1.41
C GLN A 310 11.98 10.80 -1.82
N VAL A 311 12.65 10.26 -2.85
CA VAL A 311 12.52 8.87 -3.29
C VAL A 311 13.80 8.12 -2.97
N GLN A 312 13.66 7.01 -2.24
CA GLN A 312 14.75 6.06 -2.02
C GLN A 312 14.47 4.76 -2.77
N VAL A 313 15.47 4.29 -3.51
CA VAL A 313 15.41 3.07 -4.31
C VAL A 313 16.29 2.00 -3.68
N PHE A 314 15.76 0.78 -3.58
CA PHE A 314 16.48 -0.41 -3.16
C PHE A 314 16.42 -1.47 -4.26
N GLU A 315 17.58 -1.83 -4.82
CA GLU A 315 17.68 -2.92 -5.77
C GLU A 315 18.08 -4.22 -5.07
N MET A 316 17.16 -5.19 -5.05
CA MET A 316 17.36 -6.52 -4.47
C MET A 316 18.04 -7.44 -5.50
N PRO A 317 19.21 -8.02 -5.17
CA PRO A 317 19.85 -9.00 -6.05
C PRO A 317 19.02 -10.29 -6.14
N LYS A 318 19.20 -11.06 -7.22
CA LYS A 318 18.65 -12.44 -7.27
C LYS A 318 19.20 -13.23 -6.09
N VAL A 319 18.31 -13.93 -5.39
CA VAL A 319 18.73 -14.84 -4.33
C VAL A 319 19.37 -16.06 -4.99
N ARG A 320 20.65 -16.30 -4.67
CA ARG A 320 21.32 -17.56 -5.02
C ARG A 320 20.64 -18.67 -4.21
N GLN A 321 20.09 -19.67 -4.91
CA GLN A 321 19.42 -20.82 -4.28
C GLN A 321 20.41 -21.64 -3.47
#